data_AF-A0A7J9YAV7-F1
#
_entry.id   AF-A0A7J9YAV7-F1
#
_cell.length_a   1.000
_cell.length_b   1.000
_cell.length_c   1.000
_cell.angle_alpha   90.00
_cell.angle_beta   90.00
_cell.angle_gamma   90.00
#
_symmetry.space_group_name_H-M   'P 1'
#
loop_
_entity.id
_entity.type
_entity.pdbx_description
1 polymer ?
#
loop_
_entity_poly.entity_id
_entity_poly.type
_entity_poly.pdbx_seq_one_letter_code
_entity_poly.pdbx_strand_id
1 'polypeptide(L)'
;MRHIAKLIGLSAIVAAFVAPAAAQAADATATGLVDGTVTAGSTVCSWTNAVTSDVPSNTLTIDNATVNPPGGNLGCNDGTGLVLNNDPVVTFNDAAGTAAADAIDVTVTKSGISCRYRAEGIDMTRDGTTRHYSGGPYTGIKTGGSFLCPGTATIDTADVWFH
;
A
#
# COMPACT_ATOMS: atom_id res chain seq x y z
N MET A 1 -69.97 -15.51 16.24
CA MET A 1 -68.87 -14.55 16.44
C MET A 1 -67.54 -15.22 16.08
N ARG A 2 -66.84 -14.63 15.09
CA ARG A 2 -65.39 -14.64 14.83
C ARG A 2 -64.72 -15.94 14.38
N HIS A 3 -64.62 -16.07 13.06
CA HIS A 3 -63.58 -16.81 12.34
C HIS A 3 -62.20 -16.25 12.70
N ILE A 4 -61.27 -17.10 13.15
CA ILE A 4 -59.86 -16.76 13.31
C ILE A 4 -59.09 -17.43 12.17
N ALA A 5 -58.89 -16.67 11.10
CA ALA A 5 -58.04 -17.04 9.99
C ALA A 5 -56.57 -16.98 10.44
N LYS A 6 -55.85 -18.11 10.36
CA LYS A 6 -54.39 -18.17 10.47
C LYS A 6 -53.81 -17.84 9.09
N LEU A 7 -53.43 -16.58 8.87
CA LEU A 7 -52.65 -16.19 7.70
C LEU A 7 -51.17 -16.46 7.96
N ILE A 8 -50.65 -17.33 7.09
CA ILE A 8 -49.30 -17.86 7.01
C ILE A 8 -48.38 -16.75 6.48
N GLY A 9 -47.14 -16.75 6.97
CA GLY A 9 -46.18 -15.65 6.92
C GLY A 9 -45.84 -15.12 5.53
N LEU A 10 -45.77 -13.79 5.47
CA LEU A 10 -45.03 -13.08 4.44
C LEU A 10 -43.56 -13.01 4.87
N SER A 11 -42.72 -13.73 4.12
CA SER A 11 -41.27 -13.70 4.20
C SER A 11 -40.75 -12.29 3.91
N ALA A 12 -39.99 -11.72 4.84
CA ALA A 12 -39.25 -10.49 4.62
C ALA A 12 -38.14 -10.74 3.59
N ILE A 13 -38.21 -10.08 2.44
CA ILE A 13 -37.08 -10.00 1.50
C ILE A 13 -36.11 -8.97 2.11
N VAL A 14 -35.09 -9.46 2.82
CA VAL A 14 -33.90 -8.66 3.12
C VAL A 14 -33.09 -8.60 1.84
N ALA A 15 -33.18 -7.48 1.12
CA ALA A 15 -32.22 -7.15 0.09
C ALA A 15 -30.87 -6.86 0.77
N ALA A 16 -30.04 -7.88 0.90
CA ALA A 16 -28.63 -7.70 1.18
C ALA A 16 -28.02 -6.96 0.00
N PHE A 17 -27.73 -5.67 0.16
CA PHE A 17 -26.80 -4.96 -0.72
C PHE A 17 -25.42 -5.60 -0.52
N VAL A 18 -25.15 -6.63 -1.31
CA VAL A 18 -23.79 -7.07 -1.57
C VAL A 18 -23.19 -5.98 -2.44
N ALA A 19 -22.54 -5.01 -1.83
CA ALA A 19 -21.59 -4.19 -2.55
C ALA A 19 -20.58 -5.18 -3.16
N PRO A 20 -20.34 -5.17 -4.49
CA PRO A 20 -19.17 -5.87 -4.98
C PRO A 20 -17.97 -5.19 -4.31
N ALA A 21 -17.24 -5.97 -3.51
CA ALA A 21 -15.84 -5.68 -3.29
C ALA A 21 -15.26 -5.39 -4.68
N ALA A 22 -14.74 -4.20 -4.88
CA ALA A 22 -14.01 -3.87 -6.08
C ALA A 22 -12.82 -4.84 -6.12
N ALA A 23 -13.01 -5.99 -6.73
CA ALA A 23 -11.95 -6.82 -7.21
C ALA A 23 -11.28 -5.96 -8.29
N GLN A 24 -10.26 -5.19 -7.88
CA GLN A 24 -9.18 -4.86 -8.80
C GLN A 24 -8.60 -6.20 -9.23
N ALA A 25 -9.18 -6.78 -10.28
CA ALA A 25 -8.46 -7.76 -11.07
C ALA A 25 -7.20 -7.04 -11.52
N ALA A 26 -6.06 -7.48 -10.99
CA ALA A 26 -4.75 -7.09 -11.49
C ALA A 26 -4.81 -7.20 -13.02
N ASP A 27 -4.60 -6.07 -13.69
CA ASP A 27 -4.58 -6.03 -15.14
C ASP A 27 -3.36 -6.84 -15.58
N ALA A 28 -3.60 -8.04 -16.11
CA ALA A 28 -2.59 -9.01 -16.52
C ALA A 28 -1.79 -8.57 -17.77
N THR A 29 -1.66 -7.25 -18.01
CA THR A 29 -1.00 -6.66 -19.17
C THR A 29 0.06 -5.62 -18.84
N ALA A 30 0.22 -5.22 -17.57
CA ALA A 30 1.19 -4.21 -17.19
C ALA A 30 2.49 -4.82 -16.65
N THR A 31 3.19 -5.60 -17.48
CA THR A 31 4.49 -6.19 -17.10
C THR A 31 5.49 -5.11 -16.73
N GLY A 32 5.84 -5.01 -15.45
CA GLY A 32 6.84 -4.07 -14.95
C GLY A 32 6.26 -2.81 -14.31
N LEU A 33 5.05 -2.92 -13.74
CA LEU A 33 4.45 -1.88 -12.92
C LEU A 33 4.21 -2.36 -11.48
N VAL A 34 4.12 -1.41 -10.56
CA VAL A 34 3.77 -1.66 -9.16
C VAL A 34 2.82 -0.59 -8.63
N ASP A 35 1.75 -1.04 -7.99
CA ASP A 35 0.89 -0.22 -7.14
C ASP A 35 1.29 -0.38 -5.69
N GLY A 36 0.98 0.60 -4.84
CA GLY A 36 1.17 0.41 -3.42
C GLY A 36 0.40 1.36 -2.53
N THR A 37 0.27 0.92 -1.28
CA THR A 37 -0.31 1.70 -0.20
C THR A 37 0.54 1.58 1.06
N VAL A 38 0.69 2.68 1.80
CA VAL A 38 1.31 2.70 3.13
C VAL A 38 0.35 3.34 4.12
N THR A 39 0.22 2.73 5.29
CA THR A 39 -0.61 3.23 6.39
C THR A 39 0.25 3.55 7.61
N ALA A 40 0.06 4.74 8.17
CA ALA A 40 0.65 5.18 9.43
C ALA A 40 -0.41 5.93 10.25
N GLY A 41 -0.92 5.29 11.30
CA GLY A 41 -2.08 5.74 12.05
C GLY A 41 -3.31 5.86 11.14
N SER A 42 -3.89 7.07 11.08
CA SER A 42 -5.03 7.37 10.20
C SER A 42 -4.62 7.84 8.80
N THR A 43 -3.32 8.06 8.56
CA THR A 43 -2.81 8.54 7.27
C THR A 43 -2.58 7.34 6.37
N VAL A 44 -3.22 7.35 5.20
CA VAL A 44 -3.04 6.36 4.15
C VAL A 44 -2.54 7.07 2.91
N CYS A 45 -1.40 6.63 2.40
CA CYS A 45 -0.82 7.13 1.16
C CYS A 45 -0.80 6.02 0.12
N SER A 46 -1.12 6.36 -1.12
CA SER A 46 -1.22 5.40 -2.21
C SER A 46 -0.61 5.95 -3.49
N TRP A 47 -0.07 5.07 -4.32
CA TRP A 47 0.33 5.34 -5.69
C TRP A 47 -0.09 4.16 -6.58
N THR A 48 -0.16 4.40 -7.87
CA THR A 48 -0.40 3.35 -8.87
C THR A 48 0.52 3.50 -10.07
N ASN A 49 0.77 2.39 -10.76
CA ASN A 49 1.51 2.31 -12.01
C ASN A 49 2.93 2.88 -11.94
N ALA A 50 3.61 2.72 -10.80
CA ALA A 50 5.03 3.05 -10.74
C ALA A 50 5.82 2.00 -11.55
N VAL A 51 6.83 2.45 -12.28
CA VAL A 51 7.63 1.61 -13.18
C VAL A 51 8.65 0.82 -12.38
N THR A 52 8.82 -0.46 -12.72
CA THR A 52 9.89 -1.31 -12.23
C THR A 52 10.91 -1.61 -13.33
N SER A 53 12.17 -1.87 -12.94
CA SER A 53 13.24 -2.16 -13.91
C SER A 53 13.13 -3.55 -14.57
N ASP A 54 12.37 -4.45 -13.95
CA ASP A 54 12.14 -5.84 -14.37
C ASP A 54 10.82 -6.31 -13.74
N VAL A 55 10.44 -7.58 -13.91
CA VAL A 55 9.26 -8.20 -13.32
C VAL A 55 9.64 -9.28 -12.29
N PRO A 56 8.81 -9.50 -11.26
CA PRO A 56 9.00 -10.64 -10.37
C PRO A 56 9.03 -11.97 -11.13
N SER A 57 9.88 -12.94 -10.78
CA SER A 57 10.69 -13.03 -9.56
C SER A 57 12.11 -12.46 -9.65
N ASN A 58 12.46 -11.76 -10.73
CA ASN A 58 13.76 -11.11 -10.84
C ASN A 58 13.90 -10.01 -9.78
N THR A 59 15.14 -9.75 -9.36
CA THR A 59 15.42 -8.54 -8.56
C THR A 59 15.16 -7.32 -9.44
N LEU A 60 14.45 -6.33 -8.90
CA LEU A 60 14.05 -5.12 -9.61
C LEU A 60 14.25 -3.88 -8.74
N THR A 61 14.24 -2.71 -9.36
CA THR A 61 14.09 -1.42 -8.67
C THR A 61 12.72 -0.82 -8.96
N ILE A 62 12.14 -0.10 -8.00
CA ILE A 62 10.95 0.74 -8.22
C ILE A 62 11.43 2.18 -8.49
N ASP A 63 11.11 2.74 -9.65
CA ASP A 63 11.52 4.10 -10.04
C ASP A 63 10.73 5.16 -9.27
N ASN A 64 11.40 5.88 -8.36
CA ASN A 64 10.76 6.89 -7.54
C ASN A 64 10.15 8.05 -8.33
N ALA A 65 10.67 8.37 -9.52
CA ALA A 65 10.16 9.47 -10.33
C ALA A 65 8.76 9.16 -10.87
N THR A 66 8.43 7.87 -11.00
CA THR A 66 7.11 7.38 -11.42
C THR A 66 6.17 7.10 -10.24
N VAL A 67 6.70 7.07 -9.02
CA VAL A 67 5.91 7.09 -7.78
C VAL A 67 5.47 8.53 -7.47
N ASN A 68 6.43 9.46 -7.45
CA ASN A 68 6.24 10.83 -6.97
C ASN A 68 5.61 11.77 -8.03
N PRO A 69 4.69 12.67 -7.67
CA PRO A 69 4.27 13.76 -8.55
C PRO A 69 5.45 14.66 -8.96
N PRO A 70 5.46 15.22 -10.19
CA PRO A 70 4.42 15.12 -11.21
C PRO A 70 4.53 13.88 -12.12
N GLY A 71 5.58 13.06 -11.98
CA GLY A 71 5.79 11.87 -12.84
C GLY A 71 4.92 10.68 -12.47
N GLY A 72 4.51 10.60 -11.20
CA GLY A 72 3.57 9.65 -10.64
C GLY A 72 2.36 10.32 -9.99
N ASN A 73 1.70 9.58 -9.11
CA ASN A 73 0.44 9.97 -8.48
C ASN A 73 0.40 9.72 -6.96
N LEU A 74 1.56 9.53 -6.31
CA LEU A 74 1.64 9.38 -4.85
C LEU A 74 0.88 10.50 -4.14
N GLY A 75 -0.10 10.12 -3.33
CA GLY A 75 -0.92 11.04 -2.55
C GLY A 75 -1.42 10.40 -1.26
N CYS A 76 -1.66 11.25 -0.25
CA CYS A 76 -2.16 10.84 1.06
C CYS A 76 -3.57 11.39 1.31
N ASN A 77 -4.41 10.60 1.97
CA ASN A 77 -5.81 10.92 2.25
C ASN A 77 -6.03 12.19 3.10
N ASP A 78 -5.04 12.57 3.92
CA ASP A 78 -5.11 13.71 4.84
C ASP A 78 -4.35 14.95 4.34
N GLY A 79 -3.85 14.93 3.10
CA GLY A 79 -3.05 16.01 2.52
C GLY A 79 -1.60 16.06 3.02
N THR A 80 -1.13 15.07 3.78
CA THR A 80 0.30 14.90 4.07
C THR A 80 1.08 14.77 2.77
N GLY A 81 2.16 15.53 2.63
CA GLY A 81 3.10 15.36 1.54
C GLY A 81 4.00 14.16 1.84
N LEU A 82 4.11 13.24 0.89
CA LEU A 82 5.05 12.12 0.95
C LEU A 82 5.86 12.11 -0.35
N VAL A 83 7.17 11.93 -0.22
CA VAL A 83 8.09 11.79 -1.35
C VAL A 83 9.01 10.61 -1.07
N LEU A 84 9.13 9.70 -2.03
CA LEU A 84 10.14 8.64 -2.02
C LEU A 84 11.46 9.19 -2.58
N ASN A 85 12.55 9.11 -1.84
CA ASN A 85 13.83 9.77 -2.16
C ASN A 85 14.86 8.85 -2.83
N ASN A 86 14.57 7.55 -2.95
CA ASN A 86 15.46 6.54 -3.54
C ASN A 86 14.66 5.59 -4.43
N ASP A 87 15.33 4.83 -5.29
CA ASP A 87 14.74 3.72 -6.02
C ASP A 87 14.96 2.43 -5.20
N PRO A 88 13.95 1.91 -4.48
CA PRO A 88 14.13 0.73 -3.65
C PRO A 88 14.42 -0.49 -4.51
N VAL A 89 15.40 -1.31 -4.09
CA VAL A 89 15.70 -2.60 -4.70
C VAL A 89 14.85 -3.66 -4.01
N VAL A 90 14.05 -4.39 -4.79
CA VAL A 90 13.18 -5.47 -4.32
C VAL A 90 13.72 -6.81 -4.79
N THR A 91 13.85 -7.75 -3.85
CA THR A 91 14.20 -9.15 -4.11
C THR A 91 13.03 -10.04 -3.76
N PHE A 92 12.90 -11.18 -4.45
CA PHE A 92 11.78 -12.11 -4.26
C PHE A 92 12.27 -13.51 -3.91
N ASN A 93 11.57 -14.15 -2.98
CA ASN A 93 11.68 -15.57 -2.71
C ASN A 93 10.32 -16.23 -2.93
N ASP A 94 10.08 -16.66 -4.18
CA ASP A 94 8.81 -17.27 -4.59
C ASP A 94 8.51 -18.58 -3.84
N ALA A 95 9.55 -19.32 -3.42
CA ALA A 95 9.38 -20.56 -2.67
C ALA A 95 8.90 -20.30 -1.23
N ALA A 96 9.39 -19.22 -0.61
CA ALA A 96 8.95 -18.80 0.72
C ALA A 96 7.72 -17.88 0.68
N GLY A 97 7.31 -17.41 -0.50
CA GLY A 97 6.24 -16.43 -0.65
C GLY A 97 6.58 -15.09 -0.01
N THR A 98 7.83 -14.60 -0.15
CA THR A 98 8.28 -13.35 0.46
C THR A 98 8.93 -12.41 -0.55
N ALA A 99 8.94 -11.12 -0.23
CA ALA A 99 9.70 -10.09 -0.92
C ALA A 99 10.43 -9.23 0.11
N ALA A 100 11.63 -8.76 -0.22
CA ALA A 100 12.39 -7.87 0.64
C ALA A 100 12.83 -6.62 -0.13
N ALA A 101 12.57 -5.43 0.41
CA ALA A 101 13.12 -4.18 -0.08
C ALA A 101 14.34 -3.78 0.76
N ASP A 102 15.41 -3.33 0.11
CA ASP A 102 16.68 -2.98 0.74
C ASP A 102 16.52 -1.81 1.73
N ALA A 103 15.96 -0.69 1.26
CA ALA A 103 15.69 0.48 2.04
C ALA A 103 14.59 1.35 1.41
N ILE A 104 13.82 1.99 2.28
CA ILE A 104 12.83 3.01 1.91
C ILE A 104 13.24 4.31 2.58
N ASP A 105 13.61 5.31 1.78
CA ASP A 105 13.97 6.65 2.22
C ASP A 105 12.87 7.62 1.78
N VAL A 106 12.19 8.23 2.74
CA VAL A 106 11.04 9.10 2.47
C VAL A 106 11.18 10.46 3.13
N THR A 107 10.66 11.48 2.46
CA THR A 107 10.42 12.79 3.04
C THR A 107 8.93 12.95 3.29
N VAL A 108 8.56 13.15 4.56
CA VAL A 108 7.19 13.42 4.98
C VAL A 108 7.06 14.91 5.29
N THR A 109 6.05 15.57 4.74
CA THR A 109 5.75 16.98 5.01
C THR A 109 4.34 17.11 5.55
N LYS A 110 4.22 17.62 6.78
CA LYS A 110 2.92 17.87 7.44
C LYS A 110 2.93 19.25 8.07
N SER A 111 1.90 20.05 7.76
CA SER A 111 1.77 21.43 8.27
C SER A 111 3.02 22.30 7.99
N GLY A 112 3.66 22.11 6.82
CA GLY A 112 4.87 22.83 6.42
C GLY A 112 6.18 22.35 7.07
N ILE A 113 6.12 21.33 7.93
CA ILE A 113 7.29 20.72 8.56
C ILE A 113 7.69 19.48 7.75
N SER A 114 8.91 19.47 7.21
CA SER A 114 9.46 18.33 6.48
C SER A 114 10.44 17.54 7.34
N CYS A 115 10.27 16.22 7.30
CA CYS A 115 11.05 15.23 8.05
C CYS A 115 11.48 14.11 7.11
N ARG A 116 12.76 13.77 7.07
CA ARG A 116 13.29 12.67 6.26
C ARG A 116 13.56 11.46 7.15
N TYR A 117 13.05 10.30 6.75
CA TYR A 117 13.22 9.04 7.45
C TYR A 117 13.72 7.97 6.49
N ARG A 118 14.51 7.03 7.01
CA ARG A 118 14.94 5.84 6.28
C ARG A 118 14.61 4.60 7.09
N ALA A 119 13.95 3.64 6.46
CA ALA A 119 13.70 2.31 7.00
C ALA A 119 14.48 1.29 6.17
N GLU A 120 15.03 0.27 6.83
CA GLU A 120 15.82 -0.81 6.23
C GLU A 120 15.27 -2.15 6.73
N GLY A 121 15.55 -3.25 6.02
CA GLY A 121 15.06 -4.57 6.40
C GLY A 121 13.54 -4.69 6.25
N ILE A 122 13.04 -4.29 5.08
CA ILE A 122 11.60 -4.30 4.78
C ILE A 122 11.24 -5.68 4.21
N ASP A 123 10.73 -6.57 5.05
CA ASP A 123 10.28 -7.90 4.66
C ASP A 123 8.76 -7.98 4.54
N MET A 124 8.26 -8.37 3.38
CA MET A 124 6.84 -8.51 3.07
C MET A 124 6.49 -9.96 2.73
N THR A 125 5.28 -10.37 3.07
CA THR A 125 4.73 -11.70 2.80
C THR A 125 3.71 -11.61 1.67
N ARG A 126 3.75 -12.57 0.75
CA ARG A 126 2.82 -12.69 -0.37
C ARG A 126 1.44 -13.11 0.13
N ASP A 127 0.38 -12.50 -0.42
CA ASP A 127 -0.98 -13.02 -0.25
C ASP A 127 -1.27 -14.15 -1.24
N GLY A 128 -1.29 -15.38 -0.71
CA GLY A 128 -1.62 -16.59 -1.44
C GLY A 128 -0.71 -16.82 -2.65
N THR A 129 -1.30 -16.84 -3.83
CA THR A 129 -0.59 -17.10 -5.11
C THR A 129 -0.44 -15.84 -5.96
N THR A 130 -0.87 -14.68 -5.46
CA THR A 130 -0.85 -13.41 -6.20
C THR A 130 0.54 -12.75 -6.13
N ARG A 131 0.72 -11.61 -6.81
CA ARG A 131 1.90 -10.74 -6.65
C ARG A 131 1.61 -9.55 -5.71
N HIS A 132 0.64 -9.71 -4.81
CA HIS A 132 0.40 -8.82 -3.68
C HIS A 132 1.29 -9.23 -2.52
N TYR A 133 2.02 -8.27 -1.97
CA TYR A 133 2.83 -8.45 -0.78
C TYR A 133 2.44 -7.42 0.28
N SER A 134 2.34 -7.87 1.52
CA SER A 134 2.03 -7.02 2.67
C SER A 134 3.02 -7.23 3.81
N GLY A 135 3.25 -6.20 4.62
CA GLY A 135 4.10 -6.32 5.80
C GLY A 135 4.04 -5.09 6.69
N GLY A 136 4.91 -5.08 7.70
CA GLY A 136 4.92 -4.08 8.77
C GLY A 136 4.66 -4.71 10.15
N PRO A 137 4.81 -3.91 11.22
CA PRO A 137 5.18 -2.51 11.20
C PRO A 137 6.68 -2.30 10.91
N TYR A 138 7.02 -1.20 10.23
CA TYR A 138 8.40 -0.80 9.96
C TYR A 138 8.73 0.50 10.67
N THR A 139 9.94 0.58 11.24
CA THR A 139 10.43 1.79 11.90
C THR A 139 11.40 2.53 10.99
N GLY A 140 11.04 3.74 10.60
CA GLY A 140 11.94 4.68 9.95
C GLY A 140 12.73 5.49 10.97
N ILE A 141 14.04 5.59 10.79
CA ILE A 141 14.92 6.42 11.59
C ILE A 141 15.09 7.77 10.90
N LYS A 142 15.00 8.87 11.66
CA LYS A 142 15.18 10.22 11.12
C LYS A 142 16.60 10.38 10.58
N THR A 143 16.71 10.76 9.31
CA THR A 143 17.98 11.05 8.64
C THR A 143 18.16 12.54 8.32
N GLY A 144 17.09 13.34 8.39
CA GLY A 144 17.15 14.78 8.16
C GLY A 144 15.84 15.52 8.39
N GLY A 145 15.84 16.83 8.16
CA GLY A 145 14.67 17.71 8.30
C GLY A 145 14.65 18.54 9.57
N SER A 146 13.47 19.07 9.93
CA SER A 146 13.30 19.98 11.07
C SER A 146 13.71 19.37 12.42
N PHE A 147 14.16 20.20 13.37
CA PHE A 147 14.43 19.77 14.74
C PHE A 147 13.16 19.28 15.46
N LEU A 148 11.98 19.72 15.01
CA LEU A 148 10.67 19.30 15.53
C LEU A 148 10.27 17.88 15.10
N CYS A 149 10.98 17.30 14.13
CA CYS A 149 10.70 15.93 13.69
C CYS A 149 11.11 14.93 14.76
N PRO A 150 10.23 13.98 15.14
CA PRO A 150 10.57 12.90 16.06
C PRO A 150 11.75 12.07 15.51
N GLY A 151 12.49 11.40 16.42
CA GLY A 151 13.66 10.60 16.05
C GLY A 151 13.32 9.38 15.20
N THR A 152 12.09 8.89 15.28
CA THR A 152 11.58 7.76 14.53
C THR A 152 10.14 8.00 14.09
N ALA A 153 9.72 7.28 13.05
CA ALA A 153 8.34 7.18 12.60
C ALA A 153 8.01 5.71 12.29
N THR A 154 6.74 5.33 12.40
CA THR A 154 6.29 3.96 12.14
C THR A 154 5.37 3.93 10.93
N ILE A 155 5.61 2.99 10.03
CA ILE A 155 4.66 2.54 9.02
C ILE A 155 3.99 1.30 9.61
N ASP A 156 2.68 1.36 9.82
CA ASP A 156 1.93 0.25 10.44
C ASP A 156 1.77 -0.90 9.46
N THR A 157 1.50 -0.57 8.19
CA THR A 157 1.34 -1.56 7.12
C THR A 157 1.79 -0.96 5.79
N ALA A 158 2.44 -1.78 4.99
CA ALA A 158 2.70 -1.50 3.58
C ALA A 158 2.17 -2.65 2.74
N ASP A 159 1.51 -2.31 1.64
CA ASP A 159 1.00 -3.25 0.64
C ASP A 159 1.51 -2.83 -0.74
N VAL A 160 1.95 -3.79 -1.54
CA VAL A 160 2.38 -3.58 -2.92
C VAL A 160 1.85 -4.67 -3.84
N TRP A 161 1.41 -4.28 -5.02
CA TRP A 161 0.90 -5.19 -6.06
C TRP A 161 1.76 -5.03 -7.31
N PHE A 162 2.53 -6.07 -7.66
CA PHE A 162 3.31 -6.09 -8.89
C PHE A 162 2.50 -6.69 -10.05
N HIS A 163 2.62 -6.09 -11.24
CA HIS A 163 1.90 -6.46 -12.46
C HIS A 163 2.82 -6.90 -13.60
#